data_AF-A0A3A0AI25-F1
#
_entry.id   AF-A0A3A0AI25-F1
#
_cell.length_a   1.000
_cell.length_b   1.000
_cell.length_c   1.000
_cell.angle_alpha   90.00
_cell.angle_beta   90.00
_cell.angle_gamma   90.00
#
_symmetry.space_group_name_H-M   'P 1'
#
loop_
_entity.id
_entity.type
_entity.pdbx_description
1 polymer ?
#
loop_
_entity_poly.entity_id
_entity_poly.type
_entity_poly.pdbx_seq_one_letter_code
_entity_poly.pdbx_strand_id
1 'polypeptide(L)'
;MKARTKFSKFGQLTLMGMLFALLVSACIQPITKEAAAPAPVDAPTTAESAWQTYENPEAGFAMDYPAGWEMETLPAENEGQLLGVALTGEEGGVELRWGVGFGGACPGGYGTVAVADGELPVCHLQNADGAESWEQISKELGEISFSARAYTSSPAPESRELILHILSTLRFD
;
A
#
# COMPACT_ATOMS: atom_id res chain seq x y z
N MET A 1 -53.55 10.56 19.59
CA MET A 1 -52.79 10.33 20.83
C MET A 1 -51.45 11.04 20.72
N LYS A 2 -51.12 11.85 21.73
CA LYS A 2 -49.91 12.67 21.87
C LYS A 2 -48.73 11.80 22.32
N ALA A 3 -47.53 12.06 21.80
CA ALA A 3 -46.35 12.31 22.64
C ALA A 3 -45.21 12.91 21.78
N ARG A 4 -44.91 14.19 22.03
CA ARG A 4 -43.67 14.87 21.71
C ARG A 4 -42.77 14.76 22.93
N THR A 5 -41.47 14.56 22.75
CA THR A 5 -40.48 15.04 23.74
C THR A 5 -39.20 15.47 23.05
N LYS A 6 -39.02 16.79 22.93
CA LYS A 6 -37.73 17.47 22.73
C LYS A 6 -37.02 17.51 24.08
N PHE A 7 -35.71 17.28 24.11
CA PHE A 7 -34.86 17.64 25.25
C PHE A 7 -33.97 18.83 24.93
N SER A 8 -33.69 19.57 25.98
CA SER A 8 -33.39 21.00 26.04
C SER A 8 -31.89 21.32 25.98
N LYS A 9 -31.60 22.51 25.44
CA LYS A 9 -30.36 23.29 25.66
C LYS A 9 -30.18 23.65 27.15
N PHE A 10 -28.93 23.80 27.61
CA PHE A 10 -28.33 25.04 28.19
C PHE A 10 -27.22 24.73 29.22
N GLY A 11 -26.16 25.54 29.18
CA GLY A 11 -25.24 25.80 30.30
C GLY A 11 -23.79 25.40 29.99
N GLN A 12 -22.76 26.18 30.27
CA GLN A 12 -22.66 27.54 30.78
C GLN A 12 -21.19 27.97 30.59
N LEU A 13 -21.00 29.21 30.17
CA LEU A 13 -19.74 29.91 30.00
C LEU A 13 -19.15 30.25 31.38
N THR A 14 -17.85 29.99 31.63
CA THR A 14 -17.12 30.64 32.73
C THR A 14 -15.75 31.12 32.28
N LEU A 15 -15.54 32.40 32.54
CA LEU A 15 -14.45 33.32 32.21
C LEU A 15 -13.45 33.39 33.40
N MET A 16 -12.25 33.93 33.13
CA MET A 16 -11.29 34.52 34.09
C MET A 16 -10.57 33.51 35.00
N GLY A 17 -9.24 33.48 35.13
CA GLY A 17 -8.18 34.45 34.85
C GLY A 17 -7.21 34.40 36.04
N MET A 18 -5.89 34.42 35.83
CA MET A 18 -4.95 35.00 36.80
C MET A 18 -3.56 35.15 36.21
N LEU A 19 -3.21 36.41 36.03
CA LEU A 19 -1.87 36.96 35.90
C LEU A 19 -1.12 36.72 37.23
N PHE A 20 0.08 36.15 37.21
CA PHE A 20 0.99 36.21 38.35
C PHE A 20 2.37 36.71 37.90
N ALA A 21 2.80 37.78 38.54
CA ALA A 21 4.02 38.52 38.23
C ALA A 21 5.24 37.95 38.97
N LEU A 22 6.37 37.98 38.26
CA LEU A 22 7.77 38.25 38.68
C LEU A 22 8.19 37.94 40.13
N LEU A 23 9.19 37.04 40.26
CA LEU A 23 10.26 37.15 41.26
C LEU A 23 11.61 36.78 40.64
N VAL A 24 12.57 37.70 40.77
CA VAL A 24 13.99 37.57 40.43
C VAL A 24 14.72 37.02 41.66
N SER A 25 15.53 35.96 41.53
CA SER A 25 16.58 35.66 42.50
C SER A 25 17.74 34.93 41.83
N ALA A 26 18.94 35.41 42.11
CA ALA A 26 20.20 35.10 41.46
C ALA A 26 20.87 33.79 41.94
N CYS A 27 21.70 33.25 41.05
CA CYS A 27 22.92 32.44 41.18
C CYS A 27 23.01 31.40 42.32
N ILE A 28 23.19 30.13 41.93
CA ILE A 28 24.35 29.26 42.19
C ILE A 28 24.13 27.98 41.37
N GLN A 29 24.97 27.72 40.36
CA GLN A 29 25.04 26.40 39.73
C GLN A 29 26.31 25.70 40.22
N PRO A 30 26.22 24.49 40.80
CA PRO A 30 27.37 23.64 41.01
C PRO A 30 27.84 23.05 39.67
N ILE A 31 29.16 23.04 39.49
CA ILE A 31 29.87 22.45 38.35
C ILE A 31 29.56 20.95 38.32
N THR A 32 28.63 20.53 37.47
CA THR A 32 28.47 19.14 37.07
C THR A 32 29.52 18.79 36.04
N LYS A 33 30.41 17.90 36.45
CA LYS A 33 31.30 17.06 35.66
C LYS A 33 30.68 16.72 34.30
N GLU A 34 31.28 17.23 33.23
CA GLU A 34 30.98 16.89 31.85
C GLU A 34 31.22 15.38 31.67
N ALA A 35 30.14 14.61 31.77
CA ALA A 35 30.09 13.29 31.18
C ALA A 35 30.13 13.52 29.67
N ALA A 36 31.09 12.89 29.00
CA ALA A 36 31.21 12.90 27.55
C ALA A 36 29.81 12.72 26.93
N ALA A 37 29.39 13.71 26.15
CA ALA A 37 28.17 13.62 25.37
C ALA A 37 28.24 12.32 24.54
N PRO A 38 27.18 11.49 24.51
CA PRO A 38 27.13 10.43 23.54
C PRO A 38 27.30 11.07 22.16
N ALA A 39 28.19 10.50 21.36
CA ALA A 39 28.27 10.81 19.94
C ALA A 39 26.84 10.76 19.35
N PRO A 40 26.49 11.62 18.36
CA PRO A 40 25.25 11.45 17.65
C PRO A 40 25.22 10.02 17.12
N VAL A 41 24.38 9.19 17.72
CA VAL A 41 23.98 7.92 17.14
C VAL A 41 23.23 8.34 15.90
N ASP A 42 23.78 8.04 14.72
CA ASP A 42 23.02 8.14 13.48
C ASP A 42 21.67 7.47 13.74
N ALA A 43 20.61 8.29 13.79
CA ALA A 43 19.27 7.76 13.79
C ALA A 43 19.20 6.81 12.59
N PRO A 44 18.60 5.61 12.71
CA PRO A 44 18.35 4.81 11.53
C PRO A 44 17.63 5.72 10.54
N THR A 45 18.24 5.95 9.38
CA THR A 45 17.56 6.55 8.24
C THR A 45 16.29 5.75 8.07
N THR A 46 15.18 6.32 8.49
CA THR A 46 13.86 5.76 8.27
C THR A 46 13.81 5.42 6.78
N ALA A 47 13.61 4.15 6.44
CA ALA A 47 13.42 3.66 5.09
C ALA A 47 12.06 4.13 4.52
N GLU A 48 11.73 5.40 4.75
CA GLU A 48 10.52 6.08 4.32
C GLU A 48 10.82 6.74 2.97
N SER A 49 11.10 5.90 1.96
CA SER A 49 11.01 6.20 0.51
C SER A 49 11.74 5.14 -0.34
N ALA A 50 11.55 3.84 -0.08
CA ALA A 50 12.17 2.78 -0.89
C ALA A 50 11.16 2.12 -1.84
N TRP A 51 10.26 2.91 -2.44
CA TRP A 51 9.38 2.44 -3.52
C TRP A 51 9.92 2.92 -4.87
N GLN A 52 9.72 2.12 -5.91
CA GLN A 52 10.00 2.46 -7.29
C GLN A 52 8.76 2.17 -8.15
N THR A 53 8.73 2.69 -9.37
CA THR A 53 7.59 2.57 -10.27
C THR A 53 7.98 1.81 -11.52
N TYR A 54 7.16 0.81 -11.88
CA TYR A 54 7.17 0.21 -13.20
C TYR A 54 6.13 0.92 -14.05
N GLU A 55 6.51 1.34 -15.25
CA GLU A 55 5.62 1.99 -16.20
C GLU A 55 5.71 1.27 -17.55
N ASN A 56 4.55 1.03 -18.15
CA ASN A 56 4.44 0.59 -19.53
C ASN A 56 3.53 1.57 -20.30
N PRO A 57 4.10 2.65 -20.86
CA PRO A 57 3.31 3.65 -21.57
C PRO A 57 2.74 3.13 -22.89
N GLU A 58 3.35 2.10 -23.49
CA GLU A 58 2.81 1.47 -24.70
C GLU A 58 1.52 0.70 -24.41
N ALA A 59 1.45 0.08 -23.23
CA ALA A 59 0.27 -0.65 -22.78
C ALA A 59 -0.71 0.20 -21.95
N GLY A 60 -0.31 1.39 -21.49
CA GLY A 60 -1.17 2.33 -20.75
C GLY A 60 -1.38 1.98 -19.28
N PHE A 61 -0.35 1.48 -18.58
CA PHE A 61 -0.45 1.20 -17.14
C PHE A 61 0.87 1.43 -16.39
N ALA A 62 0.74 1.63 -15.08
CA ALA A 62 1.87 1.75 -14.16
C ALA A 62 1.54 1.17 -12.78
N MET A 63 2.56 0.77 -12.03
CA MET A 63 2.43 0.21 -10.69
C MET A 63 3.68 0.50 -9.85
N ASP A 64 3.48 0.87 -8.60
CA ASP A 64 4.57 1.08 -7.66
C ASP A 64 4.86 -0.23 -6.90
N TYR A 65 6.13 -0.49 -6.63
CA TYR A 65 6.58 -1.70 -5.94
C TYR A 65 7.86 -1.42 -5.13
N PRO A 66 8.23 -2.28 -4.15
CA PRO A 66 9.41 -2.06 -3.34
C PRO A 66 10.71 -2.01 -4.15
N ALA A 67 11.63 -1.13 -3.78
CA ALA A 67 12.91 -0.93 -4.46
C ALA A 67 13.85 -2.14 -4.35
N GLY A 68 13.65 -2.99 -3.34
CA GLY A 68 14.42 -4.23 -3.16
C GLY A 68 13.92 -5.42 -3.98
N TRP A 69 12.78 -5.28 -4.68
CA TRP A 69 12.25 -6.32 -5.53
C TRP A 69 12.94 -6.36 -6.89
N GLU A 70 13.07 -7.56 -7.43
CA GLU A 70 13.64 -7.82 -8.74
C GLU A 70 12.58 -7.72 -9.83
N MET A 71 12.99 -7.33 -11.03
CA MET A 71 12.13 -7.30 -12.22
C MET A 71 12.73 -8.20 -13.28
N GLU A 72 11.91 -9.10 -13.82
CA GLU A 72 12.27 -9.98 -14.93
C GLU A 72 11.26 -9.86 -16.07
N THR A 73 11.74 -9.82 -17.31
CA THR A 73 10.88 -9.96 -18.49
C THR A 73 10.44 -11.40 -18.65
N LEU A 74 9.12 -11.61 -18.72
CA LEU A 74 8.55 -12.94 -18.93
C LEU A 74 8.64 -13.34 -20.41
N PRO A 75 8.80 -14.65 -20.72
CA PRO A 75 8.74 -15.14 -22.09
C PRO A 75 7.44 -14.71 -22.78
N ALA A 76 7.58 -14.25 -24.03
CA ALA A 76 6.41 -13.92 -24.83
C ALA A 76 5.62 -15.19 -25.15
N GLU A 77 4.30 -15.09 -25.02
CA GLU A 77 3.34 -16.16 -25.26
C GLU A 77 2.43 -15.80 -26.43
N ASN A 78 1.57 -16.73 -26.85
CA ASN A 78 0.60 -16.52 -27.93
C ASN A 78 1.27 -15.95 -29.20
N GLU A 79 2.29 -16.64 -29.72
CA GLU A 79 3.05 -16.23 -30.91
C GLU A 79 3.68 -14.82 -30.80
N GLY A 80 4.00 -14.39 -29.57
CA GLY A 80 4.60 -13.08 -29.30
C GLY A 80 3.59 -11.97 -29.02
N GLN A 81 2.29 -12.29 -28.98
CA GLN A 81 1.23 -11.33 -28.75
C GLN A 81 0.91 -11.09 -27.27
N LEU A 82 1.41 -11.94 -26.38
CA LEU A 82 1.25 -11.82 -24.93
C LEU A 82 2.62 -11.59 -24.29
N LEU A 83 2.83 -10.36 -23.81
CA LEU A 83 4.07 -9.93 -23.18
C LEU A 83 3.87 -9.82 -21.66
N GLY A 84 4.96 -9.79 -20.91
CA GLY A 84 4.86 -9.60 -19.46
C GLY A 84 6.16 -9.29 -18.75
N VAL A 85 6.00 -8.87 -17.49
CA VAL A 85 7.07 -8.75 -16.51
C VAL A 85 6.63 -9.41 -15.20
N ALA A 86 7.58 -9.92 -14.44
CA ALA A 86 7.40 -10.34 -13.06
C ALA A 86 8.17 -9.38 -12.15
N LEU A 87 7.52 -8.94 -11.08
CA LEU A 87 8.11 -8.19 -9.98
C LEU A 87 8.09 -9.09 -8.75
N THR A 88 9.24 -9.39 -8.16
CA THR A 88 9.34 -10.42 -7.12
C THR A 88 10.21 -9.99 -5.95
N GLY A 89 9.81 -10.42 -4.75
CA GLY A 89 10.57 -10.24 -3.51
C GLY A 89 10.30 -11.38 -2.52
N GLU A 90 10.87 -11.27 -1.32
CA GLU A 90 10.73 -12.32 -0.30
C GLU A 90 9.27 -12.52 0.14
N GLU A 91 8.46 -11.46 0.09
CA GLU A 91 7.07 -11.49 0.51
C GLU A 91 6.12 -12.11 -0.53
N GLY A 92 6.51 -12.16 -1.80
CA GLY A 92 5.63 -12.56 -2.89
C GLY A 92 6.02 -11.98 -4.24
N GLY A 93 5.03 -11.83 -5.12
CA GLY A 93 5.27 -11.26 -6.43
C GLY A 93 4.01 -10.79 -7.14
N VAL A 94 4.22 -10.00 -8.19
CA VAL A 94 3.18 -9.57 -9.14
C VAL A 94 3.69 -9.82 -10.55
N GLU A 95 2.93 -10.60 -11.32
CA GLU A 95 3.11 -10.79 -12.75
C GLU A 95 2.13 -9.89 -13.49
N LEU A 96 2.66 -9.02 -14.35
CA LEU A 96 1.91 -8.09 -15.17
C LEU A 96 2.00 -8.56 -16.62
N ARG A 97 0.86 -8.80 -17.25
CA ARG A 97 0.76 -9.27 -18.63
C ARG A 97 -0.10 -8.32 -19.45
N TRP A 98 0.28 -8.11 -20.70
CA TRP A 98 -0.52 -7.31 -21.65
C TRP A 98 -0.43 -7.90 -23.05
N GLY A 99 -1.48 -7.67 -23.85
CA GLY A 99 -1.59 -8.23 -25.19
C GLY A 99 -2.98 -8.76 -25.49
N VAL A 100 -3.05 -9.83 -26.29
CA VAL A 100 -4.32 -10.48 -26.65
C VAL A 100 -4.31 -11.96 -26.28
N GLY A 101 -5.49 -12.53 -26.09
CA GLY A 101 -5.67 -13.95 -25.78
C GLY A 101 -5.79 -14.27 -24.30
N PHE A 102 -6.11 -13.29 -23.45
CA PHE A 102 -6.48 -13.56 -22.07
C PHE A 102 -7.79 -14.34 -21.99
N GLY A 103 -7.84 -15.32 -21.09
CA GLY A 103 -9.02 -16.12 -20.85
C GLY A 103 -8.91 -16.82 -19.50
N GLY A 104 -10.02 -17.39 -19.07
CA GLY A 104 -10.11 -18.05 -17.78
C GLY A 104 -11.49 -17.90 -17.18
N ALA A 105 -11.78 -18.78 -16.24
CA ALA A 105 -12.92 -18.63 -15.35
C ALA A 105 -12.39 -18.62 -13.92
N CYS A 106 -13.13 -17.99 -13.01
CA CYS A 106 -12.92 -18.17 -11.58
C CYS A 106 -14.01 -19.10 -11.04
N PRO A 107 -13.72 -20.40 -10.79
CA PRO A 107 -14.74 -21.35 -10.34
C PRO A 107 -15.38 -20.97 -8.99
N GLY A 108 -14.63 -20.28 -8.13
CA GLY A 108 -15.11 -19.76 -6.84
C GLY A 108 -15.93 -18.47 -6.94
N GLY A 109 -16.08 -17.91 -8.15
CA GLY A 109 -16.64 -16.59 -8.35
C GLY A 109 -15.62 -15.47 -8.15
N TYR A 110 -15.98 -14.27 -8.60
CA TYR A 110 -15.10 -13.10 -8.53
C TYR A 110 -15.37 -12.29 -7.26
N GLY A 111 -14.28 -11.91 -6.59
CA GLY A 111 -14.26 -10.81 -5.62
C GLY A 111 -13.83 -9.50 -6.29
N THR A 112 -13.47 -8.52 -5.47
CA THR A 112 -12.83 -7.27 -5.95
C THR A 112 -11.51 -7.02 -5.26
N VAL A 113 -10.61 -6.32 -5.95
CA VAL A 113 -9.37 -5.77 -5.39
C VAL A 113 -9.30 -4.28 -5.69
N ALA A 114 -8.86 -3.49 -4.69
CA ALA A 114 -8.67 -2.07 -4.85
C ALA A 114 -7.41 -1.79 -5.68
N VAL A 115 -7.53 -0.83 -6.59
CA VAL A 115 -6.47 -0.28 -7.44
C VAL A 115 -6.56 1.25 -7.38
N ALA A 116 -5.60 1.98 -7.94
CA ALA A 116 -5.59 3.45 -7.87
C ALA A 116 -6.84 4.07 -8.51
N ASP A 117 -7.36 3.42 -9.57
CA ASP A 117 -8.51 3.89 -10.34
C ASP A 117 -9.86 3.30 -9.89
N GLY A 118 -9.92 2.65 -8.72
CA GLY A 118 -11.14 2.08 -8.17
C GLY A 118 -11.00 0.61 -7.78
N GLU A 119 -11.87 -0.25 -8.29
CA GLU A 119 -11.87 -1.69 -8.00
C GLU A 119 -11.89 -2.50 -9.28
N LEU A 120 -11.14 -3.60 -9.31
CA LEU A 120 -11.15 -4.59 -10.39
C LEU A 120 -11.67 -5.94 -9.89
N PRO A 121 -12.42 -6.70 -10.72
CA PRO A 121 -12.77 -8.07 -10.40
C PRO A 121 -11.51 -8.92 -10.27
N VAL A 122 -11.50 -9.86 -9.33
CA VAL A 122 -10.35 -10.71 -9.05
C VAL A 122 -10.79 -12.13 -8.69
N CYS A 123 -10.02 -13.11 -9.17
CA CYS A 123 -10.11 -14.48 -8.71
C CYS A 123 -9.18 -14.66 -7.51
N HIS A 124 -9.73 -14.60 -6.30
CA HIS A 124 -8.96 -14.77 -5.07
C HIS A 124 -8.92 -16.25 -4.66
N LEU A 125 -7.72 -16.76 -4.43
CA LEU A 125 -7.46 -18.13 -4.02
C LEU A 125 -6.59 -18.12 -2.77
N GLN A 126 -6.83 -19.09 -1.89
CA GLN A 126 -5.97 -19.38 -0.74
C GLN A 126 -5.54 -20.84 -0.82
N ASN A 127 -4.23 -21.05 -0.78
CA ASN A 127 -3.60 -22.36 -0.79
C ASN A 127 -3.74 -23.06 0.56
N ALA A 128 -3.47 -24.37 0.60
CA ALA A 128 -3.57 -25.17 1.81
C ALA A 128 -2.59 -24.74 2.92
N ASP A 129 -1.48 -24.09 2.55
CA ASP A 129 -0.50 -23.50 3.48
C ASP A 129 -0.89 -22.09 3.96
N GLY A 130 -2.00 -21.56 3.47
CA GLY A 130 -2.52 -20.23 3.78
C GLY A 130 -1.96 -19.10 2.92
N ALA A 131 -1.00 -19.37 2.03
CA ALA A 131 -0.55 -18.39 1.05
C ALA A 131 -1.69 -18.06 0.07
N GLU A 132 -1.73 -16.84 -0.41
CA GLU A 132 -2.83 -16.30 -1.20
C GLU A 132 -2.38 -15.92 -2.60
N SER A 133 -3.31 -16.00 -3.56
CA SER A 133 -3.15 -15.42 -4.89
C SER A 133 -4.39 -14.65 -5.33
N TRP A 134 -4.14 -13.58 -6.08
CA TRP A 134 -5.12 -12.73 -6.72
C TRP A 134 -4.88 -12.80 -8.22
N GLU A 135 -5.73 -13.55 -8.92
CA GLU A 135 -5.53 -13.90 -10.31
C GLU A 135 -6.60 -13.27 -11.19
N GLN A 136 -6.33 -13.16 -12.49
CA GLN A 136 -7.27 -12.62 -13.47
C GLN A 136 -7.75 -11.20 -13.12
N ILE A 137 -6.82 -10.37 -12.59
CA ILE A 137 -7.06 -8.92 -12.41
C ILE A 137 -6.95 -8.28 -13.79
N SER A 138 -8.07 -8.20 -14.50
CA SER A 138 -8.06 -7.84 -15.92
C SER A 138 -8.71 -6.48 -16.19
N LYS A 139 -8.19 -5.78 -17.20
CA LYS A 139 -8.76 -4.54 -17.73
C LYS A 139 -8.53 -4.44 -19.24
N GLU A 140 -9.55 -4.02 -19.97
CA GLU A 140 -9.42 -3.71 -21.40
C GLU A 140 -8.78 -2.33 -21.57
N LEU A 141 -7.74 -2.24 -22.40
CA LEU A 141 -6.96 -1.02 -22.66
C LEU A 141 -6.97 -0.68 -24.16
N GLY A 142 -8.16 -0.75 -24.77
CA GLY A 142 -8.35 -0.50 -26.20
C GLY A 142 -8.20 -1.77 -27.04
N GLU A 143 -7.17 -1.84 -27.88
CA GLU A 143 -6.91 -2.99 -28.76
C GLU A 143 -6.17 -4.14 -28.07
N ILE A 144 -5.62 -3.89 -26.89
CA ILE A 144 -5.01 -4.90 -26.03
C ILE A 144 -5.78 -4.97 -24.71
N SER A 145 -5.60 -6.08 -24.01
CA SER A 145 -6.02 -6.22 -22.63
C SER A 145 -4.81 -6.29 -21.71
N PHE A 146 -5.05 -5.99 -20.45
CA PHE A 146 -4.14 -6.19 -19.34
C PHE A 146 -4.67 -7.30 -18.44
N SER A 147 -3.76 -8.09 -17.86
CA SER A 147 -4.06 -9.01 -16.77
C SER A 147 -2.90 -9.03 -15.78
N ALA A 148 -3.23 -9.05 -14.50
CA ALA A 148 -2.26 -9.27 -13.44
C ALA A 148 -2.60 -10.52 -12.60
N ARG A 149 -1.53 -11.13 -12.10
CA ARG A 149 -1.54 -12.10 -11.01
C ARG A 149 -0.64 -11.61 -9.90
N ALA A 150 -1.14 -11.57 -8.68
CA ALA A 150 -0.33 -11.33 -7.50
C ALA A 150 -0.39 -12.53 -6.56
N TYR A 151 0.66 -12.75 -5.77
CA TYR A 151 0.72 -13.86 -4.82
C TYR A 151 1.61 -13.53 -3.63
N THR A 152 1.32 -14.15 -2.48
CA THR A 152 2.21 -14.15 -1.31
C THR A 152 3.09 -15.39 -1.30
N SER A 153 4.34 -15.27 -0.86
CA SER A 153 5.25 -16.42 -0.66
C SER A 153 5.00 -17.17 0.65
N SER A 154 4.20 -16.61 1.56
CA SER A 154 3.90 -17.19 2.88
C SER A 154 2.51 -16.74 3.39
N PRO A 155 1.93 -17.40 4.41
CA PRO A 155 0.67 -16.96 5.03
C PRO A 155 0.83 -15.76 5.99
N ALA A 156 2.01 -15.12 6.02
CA ALA A 156 2.27 -14.00 6.91
C ALA A 156 1.36 -12.80 6.55
N PRO A 157 0.69 -12.17 7.53
CA PRO A 157 -0.14 -10.99 7.29
C PRO A 157 0.61 -9.86 6.57
N GLU A 158 1.90 -9.68 6.90
CA GLU A 158 2.75 -8.65 6.30
C GLU A 158 2.94 -8.86 4.79
N SER A 159 3.05 -10.13 4.34
CA SER A 159 3.10 -10.45 2.91
C SER A 159 1.80 -10.09 2.21
N ARG A 160 0.66 -10.42 2.82
CA ARG A 160 -0.67 -10.07 2.30
C ARG A 160 -0.85 -8.56 2.20
N GLU A 161 -0.54 -7.84 3.27
CA GLU A 161 -0.68 -6.38 3.34
C GLU A 161 0.19 -5.68 2.30
N LEU A 162 1.44 -6.12 2.13
CA LEU A 162 2.33 -5.58 1.12
C LEU A 162 1.80 -5.81 -0.30
N ILE A 163 1.35 -7.03 -0.63
CA ILE A 163 0.81 -7.34 -1.95
C ILE A 163 -0.44 -6.50 -2.26
N LEU A 164 -1.37 -6.40 -1.32
CA LEU A 164 -2.56 -5.58 -1.48
C LEU A 164 -2.22 -4.09 -1.60
N HIS A 165 -1.17 -3.63 -0.92
CA HIS A 165 -0.70 -2.25 -1.07
C HIS A 165 -0.10 -2.02 -2.46
N ILE A 166 0.74 -2.93 -2.98
CA ILE A 166 1.27 -2.87 -4.34
C ILE A 166 0.13 -2.79 -5.36
N LEU A 167 -0.86 -3.70 -5.26
CA LEU A 167 -2.03 -3.69 -6.15
C LEU A 167 -2.83 -2.38 -6.07
N SER A 168 -2.91 -1.76 -4.89
CA SER A 168 -3.60 -0.48 -4.71
C SER A 168 -2.96 0.68 -5.47
N THR A 169 -1.71 0.53 -5.91
CA THR A 169 -0.98 1.54 -6.72
C THR A 169 -1.12 1.35 -8.22
N LEU A 170 -1.68 0.21 -8.67
CA LEU A 170 -1.91 -0.08 -10.08
C LEU A 170 -2.87 0.96 -10.66
N ARG A 171 -2.42 1.64 -11.72
CA ARG A 171 -3.13 2.72 -12.41
C ARG A 171 -3.04 2.56 -13.91
N PHE A 172 -4.02 3.12 -14.61
CA PHE A 172 -4.17 3.05 -16.06
C PHE A 172 -4.35 4.44 -16.64
N ASP A 173 -3.71 4.69 -17.79
CA ASP A 173 -3.71 6.00 -18.48
C ASP A 173 -4.75 6.11 -19.61
#